data_AF-A0AAU6DI38-F1
#
_entry.id   AF-A0AAU6DI38-F1
#
_cell.length_a   1.000
_cell.length_b   1.000
_cell.length_c   1.000
_cell.angle_alpha   90.00
_cell.angle_beta   90.00
_cell.angle_gamma   90.00
#
_symmetry.space_group_name_H-M   'P 1'
#
loop_
_entity.id
_entity.type
_entity.pdbx_description
1 polymer ?
#
loop_
_entity_poly.entity_id
_entity_poly.type
_entity_poly.pdbx_seq_one_letter_code
_entity_poly.pdbx_strand_id
1 'polypeptide(L)'
;MFIFLLYVLPLVFLGLGLYGVRDRWILRRRGVRTEGSCGGTSWNANIMSIDVFYRDEKREKHYFTIAPEDLGPTSDKSVVGVVYDPHHPSRATTETALSKPLWSVAEGPLVIVGVSLAVMFTGVIWWAFHS
;
A
#
# COMPACT_ATOMS: atom_id res chain seq x y z
N MET A 1 6.99 14.54 29.89
CA MET A 1 7.16 14.86 28.45
C MET A 1 7.57 13.64 27.62
N PHE A 2 8.58 12.86 28.03
CA PHE A 2 9.01 11.62 27.33
C PHE A 2 7.92 10.56 27.16
N ILE A 3 7.07 10.35 28.18
CA ILE A 3 5.99 9.35 28.14
C ILE A 3 4.97 9.64 27.04
N PHE A 4 4.69 10.92 26.77
CA PHE A 4 3.70 11.31 25.75
C PHE A 4 4.20 11.01 24.33
N LEU A 5 5.47 11.28 24.05
CA LEU A 5 6.14 10.91 22.79
C LEU A 5 6.14 9.38 22.57
N LEU A 6 6.31 8.61 23.64
CA LEU A 6 6.30 7.15 23.60
C LEU A 6 4.93 6.53 23.26
N TYR A 7 3.82 7.20 23.57
CA TYR A 7 2.48 6.75 23.16
C TYR A 7 2.09 7.26 21.77
N VAL A 8 2.46 8.50 21.43
CA VAL A 8 2.06 9.13 20.16
C VAL A 8 2.79 8.47 18.99
N LEU A 9 4.07 8.12 19.13
CA LEU A 9 4.85 7.58 18.02
C LEU A 9 4.30 6.23 17.50
N PRO A 10 4.01 5.21 18.35
CA PRO A 10 3.40 3.97 17.90
C PRO A 10 2.01 4.18 17.29
N LEU A 11 1.21 5.10 17.86
CA LEU A 11 -0.11 5.46 17.32
C LEU A 11 -0.01 6.08 15.92
N VAL A 12 0.99 6.94 15.68
CA VAL A 12 1.25 7.53 14.36
C VAL A 12 1.69 6.45 13.36
N PHE A 13 2.62 5.56 13.74
CA PHE A 13 3.03 4.45 12.86
C PHE A 13 1.89 3.47 12.59
N LEU A 14 1.06 3.17 13.58
CA LEU A 14 -0.13 2.35 13.42
C LEU A 14 -1.15 3.03 12.48
N GLY A 15 -1.36 4.34 12.63
CA GLY A 15 -2.25 5.13 11.79
C GLY A 15 -1.80 5.17 10.33
N LEU A 16 -0.51 5.39 10.08
CA LEU A 16 0.06 5.35 8.74
C LEU A 16 -0.05 3.96 8.12
N GLY A 17 0.29 2.91 8.88
CA GLY A 17 0.17 1.53 8.44
C GLY A 17 -1.27 1.10 8.12
N LEU A 18 -2.23 1.50 8.95
CA LEU A 18 -3.65 1.26 8.69
C LEU A 18 -4.14 2.05 7.47
N TYR A 19 -3.57 3.22 7.20
CA TYR A 19 -3.96 4.05 6.06
C TYR A 19 -3.61 3.38 4.72
N GLY A 20 -2.39 2.85 4.53
CA GLY A 20 -2.07 2.15 3.29
C GLY A 20 -2.79 0.80 3.15
N VAL A 21 -3.08 0.12 4.27
CA VAL A 21 -3.91 -1.09 4.27
C VAL A 21 -5.36 -0.79 3.92
N ARG A 22 -5.89 0.36 4.37
CA ARG A 22 -7.27 0.80 4.09
C ARG A 22 -7.53 0.91 2.60
N ASP A 23 -6.63 1.50 1.83
CA ASP A 23 -6.83 1.70 0.40
C ASP A 23 -6.88 0.36 -0.35
N ARG A 24 -6.00 -0.59 -0.01
CA ARG A 24 -6.09 -1.97 -0.53
C ARG A 24 -7.37 -2.67 -0.10
N TRP A 25 -7.82 -2.47 1.14
CA TRP A 25 -9.06 -3.07 1.62
C TRP A 25 -10.28 -2.54 0.88
N ILE A 26 -10.34 -1.24 0.61
CA ILE A 26 -11.38 -0.61 -0.21
C ILE A 26 -11.36 -1.19 -1.63
N LEU A 27 -10.18 -1.27 -2.26
CA LEU A 27 -10.03 -1.81 -3.61
C LEU A 27 -10.41 -3.30 -3.69
N ARG A 28 -10.10 -4.11 -2.68
CA ARG A 28 -10.55 -5.51 -2.63
C ARG A 28 -12.08 -5.64 -2.53
N ARG A 29 -12.73 -4.69 -1.87
CA ARG A 29 -14.17 -4.78 -1.56
C ARG A 29 -15.06 -4.13 -2.62
N ARG A 30 -14.58 -3.06 -3.27
CA ARG A 30 -15.36 -2.22 -4.18
C ARG A 30 -14.60 -1.79 -5.44
N GLY A 31 -13.37 -2.27 -5.62
CA GLY A 31 -12.57 -1.91 -6.78
C GLY A 31 -13.18 -2.45 -8.07
N VAL A 32 -13.22 -1.60 -9.09
CA VAL A 32 -13.61 -1.96 -10.44
C VAL A 32 -12.38 -2.43 -11.19
N ARG A 33 -12.50 -3.54 -11.91
CA ARG A 33 -11.43 -4.13 -12.70
C ARG A 33 -11.48 -3.57 -14.12
N THR A 34 -10.32 -3.21 -14.63
CA THR A 34 -10.16 -2.68 -15.99
C THR A 34 -8.79 -3.10 -16.54
N GLU A 35 -8.64 -2.98 -17.85
CA GLU A 35 -7.36 -3.23 -18.50
C GLU A 35 -6.59 -1.91 -18.60
N GLY A 36 -5.37 -1.93 -18.11
CA GLY A 36 -4.37 -0.89 -18.31
C GLY A 36 -3.35 -1.32 -19.35
N SER A 37 -2.58 -0.34 -19.81
CA SER A 37 -1.43 -0.58 -20.66
C SER A 37 -0.16 -0.11 -19.97
N CYS A 38 0.91 -0.90 -20.14
CA CYS A 38 2.24 -0.47 -19.75
C CYS A 38 2.69 0.67 -20.66
N GLY A 39 3.12 1.76 -20.05
CA GLY A 39 3.84 2.84 -20.70
C GLY A 39 5.35 2.60 -20.62
N GLY A 40 6.07 3.64 -20.19
CA GLY A 40 7.52 3.61 -20.05
C GLY A 40 7.98 3.04 -18.70
N THR A 41 9.27 2.73 -18.62
CA THR A 41 9.94 2.47 -17.35
C THR A 41 10.58 3.77 -16.89
N SER A 42 10.20 4.24 -15.71
CA SER A 42 10.81 5.39 -15.05
C SER A 42 11.78 4.91 -13.97
N TRP A 43 12.85 5.66 -13.70
CA TRP A 43 13.79 5.33 -12.63
C TRP A 43 13.63 6.37 -11.53
N ASN A 44 13.09 5.98 -10.38
CA ASN A 44 12.86 6.90 -9.27
C ASN A 44 13.37 6.32 -7.94
N ALA A 45 14.08 7.13 -7.16
CA ALA A 45 14.66 6.73 -5.87
C ALA A 45 15.51 5.44 -5.90
N ASN A 46 16.28 5.24 -6.98
CA ASN A 46 17.11 4.04 -7.22
C ASN A 46 16.30 2.73 -7.38
N ILE A 47 15.00 2.85 -7.59
CA ILE A 47 14.07 1.74 -7.84
C ILE A 47 13.50 1.93 -9.25
N MET A 48 13.58 0.90 -10.07
CA MET A 48 12.93 0.90 -11.38
C MET A 48 11.42 0.88 -11.16
N SER A 49 10.67 1.81 -11.75
CA SER A 49 9.21 1.85 -11.75
C SER A 49 8.68 1.71 -13.17
N ILE A 50 7.48 1.17 -13.30
CA ILE A 50 6.77 1.04 -14.58
C ILE A 50 5.57 1.97 -14.53
N ASP A 51 5.47 2.86 -15.51
CA ASP A 51 4.32 3.73 -15.67
C ASP A 51 3.19 2.91 -16.30
N VAL A 52 2.05 2.85 -15.65
CA VAL A 52 0.84 2.19 -16.15
C VAL A 52 -0.24 3.24 -16.33
N PHE A 53 -0.94 3.17 -17.45
CA PHE A 53 -2.13 3.99 -17.66
C PHE A 53 -3.35 3.13 -17.91
N TYR A 54 -4.48 3.59 -17.42
CA TYR A 54 -5.76 2.91 -17.61
C TYR A 54 -6.85 3.93 -17.93
N ARG A 55 -7.99 3.45 -18.44
CA ARG A 55 -9.18 4.27 -18.64
C ARG A 55 -10.25 3.89 -17.64
N ASP A 56 -10.84 4.90 -17.01
CA ASP A 56 -11.99 4.72 -16.13
C ASP A 56 -13.31 4.54 -16.93
N GLU A 57 -14.42 4.36 -16.22
CA GLU A 57 -15.76 4.28 -16.79
C GLU A 57 -16.17 5.52 -17.61
N LYS A 58 -15.61 6.70 -17.28
CA LYS A 58 -15.83 7.95 -18.00
C LYS A 58 -14.90 8.13 -19.20
N ARG A 59 -14.04 7.13 -19.48
CA ARG A 59 -12.99 7.15 -20.50
C ARG A 59 -11.89 8.18 -20.24
N GLU A 60 -11.77 8.68 -19.02
CA GLU A 60 -10.63 9.52 -18.62
C GLU A 60 -9.40 8.64 -18.44
N LYS A 61 -8.24 9.15 -18.86
CA LYS A 61 -6.97 8.45 -18.73
C LYS A 61 -6.33 8.80 -17.40
N HIS A 62 -6.00 7.78 -16.63
CA HIS A 62 -5.30 7.90 -15.36
C HIS A 62 -3.95 7.21 -15.45
N TYR A 63 -2.95 7.78 -14.79
CA TYR A 63 -1.56 7.32 -14.82
C TYR A 63 -1.10 7.04 -13.39
N PHE A 64 -0.42 5.91 -13.19
CA PHE A 64 0.18 5.56 -11.91
C PHE A 64 1.45 4.73 -12.13
N THR A 65 2.36 4.78 -11.16
CA THR A 65 3.63 4.04 -11.19
C THR A 65 3.55 2.82 -10.30
N ILE A 66 4.09 1.70 -10.77
CA ILE A 66 4.20 0.45 -10.00
C ILE A 66 5.62 -0.10 -9.98
N ALA A 67 5.88 -0.99 -9.04
CA ALA A 67 7.11 -1.76 -9.04
C ALA A 67 7.09 -2.83 -10.15
N PRO A 68 8.23 -3.22 -10.72
CA PRO A 68 8.30 -4.21 -11.80
C PRO A 68 7.78 -5.58 -11.38
N GLU A 69 7.96 -5.92 -10.10
CA GLU A 69 7.45 -7.14 -9.47
C GLU A 69 5.92 -7.19 -9.34
N ASP A 70 5.24 -6.05 -9.52
CA ASP A 70 3.77 -5.93 -9.46
C ASP A 70 3.11 -6.01 -10.83
N LEU A 71 3.88 -6.17 -11.91
CA LEU A 71 3.35 -6.28 -13.28
C LEU A 71 2.58 -7.59 -13.51
N GLY A 72 2.90 -8.63 -12.74
CA GLY A 72 2.33 -9.97 -12.90
C GLY A 72 2.96 -10.79 -14.02
N PRO A 73 2.60 -12.08 -14.12
CA PRO A 73 3.06 -12.98 -15.18
C PRO A 73 2.25 -12.75 -16.46
N THR A 74 2.37 -11.58 -17.09
CA THR A 74 1.70 -11.35 -18.37
C THR A 74 2.56 -11.84 -19.52
N SER A 75 2.03 -12.79 -20.30
CA SER A 75 2.67 -13.33 -21.50
C SER A 75 2.86 -12.28 -22.60
N ASP A 76 2.13 -11.17 -22.51
CA ASP A 76 2.28 -9.97 -23.32
C ASP A 76 2.44 -8.77 -22.40
N LYS A 77 3.61 -8.12 -22.41
CA LYS A 77 3.97 -6.99 -21.52
C LYS A 77 3.11 -5.72 -21.74
N SER A 78 2.18 -5.75 -22.69
CA SER A 78 1.42 -4.59 -23.16
C SER A 78 0.13 -4.34 -22.37
N VAL A 79 -0.48 -5.38 -21.78
CA VAL A 79 -1.77 -5.27 -21.07
C VAL A 79 -1.59 -5.69 -19.61
N VAL A 80 -2.14 -4.93 -18.68
CA VAL A 80 -2.04 -5.19 -17.23
C VAL A 80 -3.42 -5.08 -16.61
N GLY A 81 -3.81 -6.05 -15.77
CA GLY A 81 -5.03 -5.96 -14.99
C GLY A 81 -4.90 -4.86 -13.92
N VAL A 82 -5.77 -3.85 -13.98
CA VAL A 82 -5.81 -2.73 -13.04
C VAL A 82 -7.12 -2.77 -12.26
N VAL A 83 -7.03 -2.51 -10.96
CA VAL A 83 -8.17 -2.34 -10.06
C VAL A 83 -8.15 -0.92 -9.52
N TYR A 84 -9.25 -0.20 -9.68
CA TYR A 84 -9.37 1.18 -9.22
C TYR A 84 -10.67 1.43 -8.44
N ASP A 85 -10.68 2.46 -7.60
CA ASP A 85 -11.88 2.92 -6.90
C ASP A 85 -12.67 3.89 -7.80
N PRO A 86 -13.93 3.61 -8.19
CA PRO A 86 -14.71 4.50 -9.05
C PRO A 86 -15.03 5.85 -8.41
N HIS A 87 -15.01 5.94 -7.07
CA HIS A 87 -15.19 7.21 -6.37
C HIS A 87 -13.90 8.03 -6.27
N HIS A 88 -12.74 7.37 -6.34
CA HIS A 88 -11.42 8.00 -6.28
C HIS A 88 -10.48 7.32 -7.29
N PRO A 89 -10.53 7.71 -8.58
CA PRO A 89 -9.73 7.07 -9.64
C PRO A 89 -8.22 7.19 -9.42
N SER A 90 -7.76 8.15 -8.62
CA SER A 90 -6.35 8.23 -8.20
C SER A 90 -5.90 7.02 -7.36
N ARG A 91 -6.85 6.27 -6.77
CA ARG A 91 -6.59 5.03 -6.06
C ARG A 91 -6.72 3.87 -7.03
N ALA A 92 -5.61 3.52 -7.65
CA ALA A 92 -5.50 2.38 -8.55
C ALA A 92 -4.28 1.53 -8.20
N THR A 93 -4.37 0.24 -8.47
CA THR A 93 -3.28 -0.72 -8.29
C THR A 93 -3.43 -1.83 -9.31
N THR A 94 -2.37 -2.60 -9.58
CA THR A 94 -2.49 -3.81 -10.40
C THR A 94 -3.17 -4.94 -9.62
N GLU A 95 -3.80 -5.87 -10.34
CA GLU A 95 -4.37 -7.08 -9.75
C GLU A 95 -3.31 -7.92 -9.03
N THR A 96 -2.09 -7.98 -9.56
CA THR A 96 -0.96 -8.68 -8.93
C THR A 96 -0.52 -7.99 -7.64
N ALA A 97 -0.42 -6.65 -7.62
CA ALA A 97 -0.14 -5.93 -6.38
C ALA A 97 -1.26 -6.15 -5.35
N LEU A 98 -2.52 -6.21 -5.79
CA LEU A 98 -3.67 -6.41 -4.90
C LEU A 98 -3.75 -7.82 -4.33
N SER A 99 -3.28 -8.84 -5.05
CA SER A 99 -3.26 -10.23 -4.59
C SER A 99 -2.17 -10.48 -3.54
N LYS A 100 -1.09 -9.67 -3.54
CA LYS A 100 -0.06 -9.72 -2.50
C LYS A 100 -0.66 -9.54 -1.10
N PRO A 101 -0.15 -10.25 -0.08
CA PRO A 101 -0.62 -10.11 1.28
C PRO A 101 -0.45 -8.67 1.78
N LEU A 102 -1.37 -8.22 2.64
CA LEU A 102 -1.38 -6.84 3.16
C LEU A 102 -0.10 -6.49 3.93
N TRP A 103 0.58 -7.49 4.50
CA TRP A 103 1.84 -7.32 5.23
C TRP A 103 3.09 -7.28 4.34
N SER A 104 2.99 -7.60 3.04
CA SER A 104 4.16 -7.58 2.14
C SER A 104 4.37 -6.23 1.45
N VAL A 105 3.53 -5.24 1.73
CA VAL A 105 3.66 -3.89 1.19
C VAL A 105 4.80 -3.19 1.92
N ALA A 106 5.43 -2.20 1.29
CA ALA A 106 6.49 -1.38 1.90
C ALA A 106 6.14 -0.81 3.30
N GLU A 107 4.84 -0.70 3.61
CA GLU A 107 4.33 -0.23 4.90
C GLU A 107 4.07 -1.35 5.93
N GLY A 108 3.99 -2.60 5.51
CA GLY A 108 3.82 -3.78 6.37
C GLY A 108 4.91 -3.89 7.45
N PRO A 109 6.20 -3.73 7.12
CA PRO A 109 7.28 -3.67 8.11
C PRO A 109 7.10 -2.54 9.13
N LEU A 110 6.64 -1.35 8.69
CA LEU A 110 6.38 -0.23 9.59
C LEU A 110 5.25 -0.53 10.57
N VAL A 111 4.19 -1.21 10.12
CA VAL A 111 3.09 -1.67 10.99
C VAL A 111 3.60 -2.66 12.02
N ILE A 112 4.40 -3.65 11.60
CA ILE A 112 4.96 -4.68 12.50
C ILE A 112 5.87 -4.03 13.55
N VAL A 113 6.74 -3.10 13.15
CA VAL A 113 7.59 -2.34 14.07
C VAL A 113 6.75 -1.52 15.05
N GLY A 114 5.72 -0.82 14.58
CA GLY A 114 4.80 -0.04 15.43
C GLY A 114 4.07 -0.90 16.47
N VAL A 115 3.53 -2.05 16.05
CA VAL A 115 2.86 -3.01 16.97
C VAL A 115 3.85 -3.61 17.95
N SER A 116 5.05 -3.99 17.49
CA SER A 116 6.08 -4.61 18.35
C SER A 116 6.57 -3.63 19.42
N LEU A 117 6.79 -2.37 19.05
CA LEU A 117 7.11 -1.29 19.99
C LEU A 117 5.98 -1.06 21.00
N ALA A 118 4.72 -1.04 20.56
CA ALA A 118 3.58 -0.87 21.44
C ALA A 118 3.45 -2.03 22.44
N VAL A 119 3.64 -3.29 22.01
CA VAL A 119 3.58 -4.47 22.89
C VAL A 119 4.72 -4.48 23.90
N MET A 120 5.96 -4.25 23.46
CA MET A 120 7.11 -4.17 24.37
C MET A 120 6.92 -3.05 25.39
N PHE A 121 6.41 -1.89 24.97
CA PHE A 121 6.17 -0.77 25.86
C PHE A 121 5.07 -1.07 26.90
N THR A 122 3.97 -1.71 26.48
CA THR A 122 2.90 -2.13 27.39
C THR A 122 3.42 -3.13 28.43
N GLY A 123 4.28 -4.06 28.02
CA GLY A 123 4.93 -5.03 28.91
C GLY A 123 5.89 -4.38 29.91
N VAL A 124 6.71 -3.42 29.48
CA VAL A 124 7.65 -2.68 30.36
C VAL A 124 6.90 -1.83 31.38
N ILE A 125 5.83 -1.15 30.98
CA ILE A 125 4.99 -0.38 31.91
C ILE A 125 4.32 -1.33 32.92
N TRP A 126 3.71 -2.42 32.44
CA TRP A 126 3.07 -3.38 33.32
C TRP A 126 4.04 -3.92 34.37
N TRP A 127 5.25 -4.29 33.95
CA TRP A 127 6.31 -4.76 34.84
C TRP A 127 6.71 -3.69 35.86
N ALA A 128 6.93 -2.45 35.44
CA ALA A 128 7.35 -1.36 36.32
C ALA A 128 6.30 -0.95 37.38
N PHE A 129 5.01 -1.20 37.13
CA PHE A 129 3.94 -0.94 38.11
C PHE A 129 3.66 -2.12 39.05
N HIS A 130 4.14 -3.32 38.72
CA HIS A 130 3.96 -4.55 39.52
C HIS A 130 5.25 -5.08 40.16
N SER A 131 6.37 -4.36 39.99
CA SER A 131 7.66 -4.57 40.67
C SER A 131 7.83 -3.60 41.83
#